data_AF-A0A412RIG9-F1
#
_entry.id   AF-A0A412RIG9-F1
#
_cell.length_a   1.000
_cell.length_b   1.000
_cell.length_c   1.000
_cell.angle_alpha   90.00
_cell.angle_beta   90.00
_cell.angle_gamma   90.00
#
_symmetry.space_group_name_H-M   'P 1'
#
loop_
_entity.id
_entity.type
_entity.pdbx_description
1 polymer ?
#
loop_
_entity_poly.entity_id
_entity_poly.type
_entity_poly.pdbx_seq_one_letter_code
_entity_poly.pdbx_strand_id
1 'polypeptide(L)'
;KTIISTLGNEIDITPSLKHTSVNKNPGPYGEVNTSVDILDAEGNIKTRRWYDSEGKAYRDVDMSDHGNPKEHPEVPHEHTWEYNNGKPKRN
;
A
#
# COMPACT_ATOMS: atom_id res chain seq x y z
N LYS A 1 7.26 -12.45 2.07
CA LYS A 1 5.90 -13.03 2.23
C LYS A 1 5.12 -12.64 1.00
N THR A 2 4.64 -13.62 0.24
CA THR A 2 3.82 -13.37 -0.93
C THR A 2 2.37 -13.78 -0.68
N ILE A 3 1.45 -13.21 -1.45
CA ILE A 3 0.02 -13.51 -1.44
C ILE A 3 -0.47 -13.68 -2.87
N ILE A 4 -1.55 -14.44 -3.06
CA ILE A 4 -2.13 -14.70 -4.38
C ILE A 4 -3.37 -13.83 -4.54
N SER A 5 -3.46 -13.10 -5.64
CA SER A 5 -4.63 -12.31 -6.00
C SER A 5 -5.80 -13.18 -6.47
N THR A 6 -6.99 -12.59 -6.56
CA THR A 6 -8.18 -13.22 -7.14
C THR A 6 -7.98 -13.67 -8.59
N LEU A 7 -7.02 -13.09 -9.30
CA LEU A 7 -6.64 -13.49 -10.67
C LEU A 7 -5.49 -14.50 -10.72
N GLY A 8 -4.99 -14.94 -9.56
CA GLY A 8 -3.91 -15.92 -9.45
C GLY A 8 -2.51 -15.33 -9.54
N ASN A 9 -2.36 -14.00 -9.54
CA ASN A 9 -1.05 -13.36 -9.58
C ASN A 9 -0.41 -13.37 -8.19
N GLU A 10 0.89 -13.61 -8.13
CA GLU A 10 1.66 -13.54 -6.89
C GLU A 10 2.13 -12.10 -6.63
N ILE A 11 1.80 -11.56 -5.45
CA ILE A 11 2.18 -10.21 -5.02
C ILE A 11 3.09 -10.33 -3.79
N ASP A 12 4.31 -9.80 -3.90
CA ASP A 12 5.21 -9.71 -2.75
C ASP A 12 4.83 -8.55 -1.84
N ILE A 13 4.43 -8.91 -0.61
CA ILE A 13 4.08 -7.98 0.46
C ILE A 13 5.12 -7.98 1.58
N THR A 14 6.36 -8.42 1.33
CA THR A 14 7.41 -8.38 2.35
C THR A 14 7.57 -6.95 2.91
N PRO A 15 7.44 -6.75 4.24
CA PRO A 15 7.62 -5.44 4.82
C PRO A 15 9.10 -5.05 4.78
N SER A 16 9.37 -3.75 4.78
CA SER A 16 10.72 -3.22 5.04
C SER A 16 11.21 -3.65 6.44
N LEU A 17 12.53 -3.65 6.65
CA LEU A 17 13.13 -4.00 7.95
C LEU A 17 12.53 -3.21 9.12
N LYS A 18 12.25 -1.92 8.88
CA LYS A 18 11.45 -1.09 9.77
C LYS A 18 10.00 -1.12 9.30
N HIS A 19 9.11 -1.62 10.16
CA HIS A 19 7.70 -1.78 9.84
C HIS A 19 6.83 -1.44 11.05
N THR A 20 5.72 -0.75 10.81
CA THR A 20 4.73 -0.38 11.83
C THR A 20 3.31 -0.64 11.34
N SER A 21 2.33 -0.50 12.24
CA SER A 21 0.91 -0.54 11.88
C SER A 21 0.21 0.70 12.43
N VAL A 22 -0.74 1.24 11.68
CA VAL A 22 -1.50 2.44 12.00
C VAL A 22 -2.97 2.26 11.67
N ASN A 23 -3.86 2.90 12.44
CA ASN A 23 -5.31 2.83 12.23
C ASN A 23 -5.84 3.99 11.37
N LYS A 24 -4.95 4.84 10.86
CA LYS A 24 -5.28 6.00 10.00
C LYS A 24 -4.26 6.11 8.89
N ASN A 25 -4.69 6.53 7.70
CA ASN A 25 -3.80 6.70 6.56
C ASN A 25 -2.71 7.75 6.89
N PRO A 26 -1.42 7.38 6.93
CA PRO A 26 -0.32 8.28 7.27
C PRO A 26 0.00 9.30 6.16
N GLY A 27 -0.63 9.17 5.00
CA GLY A 27 -0.40 10.02 3.84
C GLY A 27 0.82 9.62 3.00
N PRO A 28 1.13 10.43 1.98
CA PRO A 28 2.16 10.12 0.98
C PRO A 28 3.59 10.29 1.49
N TYR A 29 3.79 10.87 2.67
CA TYR A 29 5.11 11.05 3.28
C TYR A 29 5.20 10.34 4.62
N GLY A 30 6.34 9.69 4.91
CA GLY A 30 6.55 8.86 6.10
C GLY A 30 8.03 8.71 6.46
N GLU A 31 8.35 7.81 7.38
CA GLU A 31 9.74 7.51 7.74
C GLU A 31 10.47 6.84 6.57
N VAL A 32 11.70 7.26 6.29
CA VAL A 32 12.51 6.77 5.17
C VAL A 32 12.79 5.26 5.26
N ASN A 33 12.76 4.56 4.12
CA ASN A 33 13.05 3.13 4.01
C ASN A 33 12.21 2.25 4.96
N THR A 34 10.97 2.65 5.21
CA THR A 34 10.03 1.91 6.06
C THR A 34 8.86 1.36 5.27
N SER A 35 8.05 0.55 5.93
CA SER A 35 6.73 0.17 5.45
C SER A 35 5.73 0.26 6.57
N VAL A 36 4.45 0.40 6.24
CA VAL A 36 3.38 0.52 7.23
C VAL A 36 2.16 -0.25 6.79
N ASP A 37 1.55 -0.97 7.72
CA ASP A 37 0.20 -1.51 7.57
C ASP A 37 -0.84 -0.49 8.02
N ILE A 38 -1.75 -0.15 7.12
CA ILE A 38 -2.93 0.66 7.42
C ILE A 38 -4.06 -0.31 7.75
N LEU A 39 -4.48 -0.34 9.01
CA LEU A 39 -5.48 -1.27 9.52
C LEU A 39 -6.89 -0.69 9.41
N ASP A 40 -7.87 -1.58 9.20
CA ASP A 40 -9.29 -1.25 9.38
C ASP A 40 -9.70 -1.25 10.87
N ALA A 41 -11.00 -1.02 11.13
CA ALA A 41 -11.52 -0.98 12.51
C ALA A 41 -11.50 -2.35 13.22
N GLU A 42 -11.40 -3.44 12.46
CA GLU A 42 -11.34 -4.81 12.97
C GLU A 42 -9.89 -5.30 13.17
N GLY A 43 -8.91 -4.49 12.74
CA GLY A 43 -7.49 -4.80 12.83
C GLY A 43 -6.93 -5.57 11.63
N ASN A 44 -7.72 -5.73 10.55
CA ASN A 44 -7.23 -6.35 9.32
C ASN A 44 -6.41 -5.33 8.51
N ILE A 45 -5.44 -5.82 7.74
CA ILE A 45 -4.65 -4.97 6.85
C ILE A 45 -5.56 -4.52 5.69
N LYS A 46 -5.80 -3.22 5.59
CA LYS A 46 -6.48 -2.62 4.44
C LYS A 46 -5.49 -2.34 3.30
N THR A 47 -4.34 -1.77 3.66
CA THR A 47 -3.28 -1.38 2.72
C THR A 47 -1.93 -1.60 3.39
N ARG A 48 -0.97 -2.16 2.66
CA ARG A 48 0.45 -2.05 3.02
C ARG A 48 1.10 -0.99 2.14
N ARG A 49 1.80 -0.02 2.74
CA ARG A 49 2.51 1.06 2.04
C ARG A 49 4.01 0.97 2.31
N TRP A 50 4.83 1.28 1.30
CA TRP A 50 6.28 1.39 1.41
C TRP A 50 6.76 2.81 1.10
N TYR A 51 7.73 3.27 1.88
CA TYR A 51 8.38 4.57 1.74
C TYR A 51 9.83 4.41 1.27
N ASP A 52 10.26 5.27 0.36
CA ASP A 52 11.61 5.28 -0.18
C ASP A 52 12.61 5.99 0.75
N SER A 53 13.83 6.20 0.26
CA SER A 53 14.91 6.88 1.00
C SER A 53 14.66 8.37 1.26
N GLU A 54 13.70 8.98 0.57
CA GLU A 54 13.25 10.37 0.80
C GLU A 54 11.99 10.42 1.67
N GLY A 55 11.45 9.27 2.07
CA GLY A 55 10.23 9.17 2.85
C GLY A 55 8.98 9.35 2.00
N LYS A 56 9.08 9.27 0.67
CA LYS A 56 7.93 9.30 -0.25
C LYS A 56 7.36 7.90 -0.38
N ALA A 57 6.05 7.78 -0.27
CA ALA A 57 5.36 6.54 -0.58
C ALA A 57 5.64 6.22 -2.05
N TYR A 58 6.09 5.01 -2.38
CA TYR A 58 6.34 4.62 -3.77
C TYR A 58 5.46 3.47 -4.23
N ARG A 59 4.95 2.67 -3.29
CA ARG A 59 4.15 1.48 -3.54
C ARG A 59 3.12 1.29 -2.44
N ASP A 60 1.91 0.92 -2.83
CA ASP A 60 0.90 0.37 -1.95
C ASP A 60 0.42 -0.98 -2.48
N VAL A 61 -0.01 -1.87 -1.58
CA VAL A 61 -0.79 -3.08 -1.90
C VAL A 61 -2.09 -3.00 -1.12
N ASP A 62 -3.21 -2.93 -1.83
CA ASP A 62 -4.54 -2.87 -1.24
C ASP A 62 -5.18 -4.26 -1.17
N MET A 63 -5.79 -4.58 -0.03
CA MET A 63 -6.40 -5.88 0.25
C MET A 63 -7.88 -5.95 -0.11
N SER A 64 -8.45 -4.88 -0.68
CA SER A 64 -9.84 -4.83 -1.15
C SER A 64 -9.97 -4.04 -2.44
N ASP A 65 -11.14 -4.10 -3.06
CA ASP A 65 -11.51 -3.36 -4.28
C ASP A 65 -11.95 -1.91 -4.01
N HIS A 66 -11.86 -1.44 -2.76
CA HIS A 66 -12.39 -0.15 -2.28
C HIS A 66 -13.86 0.09 -2.59
N GLY A 67 -14.67 -0.97 -2.74
CA GLY A 67 -16.07 -0.88 -3.17
C GLY A 67 -16.24 -0.48 -4.63
N ASN A 68 -15.17 -0.53 -5.43
CA ASN A 68 -15.19 -0.24 -6.87
C ASN A 68 -14.58 -1.39 -7.69
N PRO A 69 -15.23 -2.57 -7.71
CA PRO A 69 -14.70 -3.77 -8.37
C PRO A 69 -14.56 -3.65 -9.90
N LYS A 70 -15.19 -2.65 -10.53
CA LYS A 70 -15.03 -2.39 -11.97
C LYS A 70 -13.67 -1.78 -12.29
N GLU A 71 -13.22 -0.84 -11.46
CA GLU A 71 -11.90 -0.22 -11.60
C GLU A 71 -10.80 -1.05 -10.91
N HIS A 72 -11.16 -1.85 -9.90
CA HIS A 72 -10.27 -2.76 -9.17
C HIS A 72 -10.75 -4.22 -9.29
N PRO A 73 -10.65 -4.85 -10.47
CA PRO A 73 -11.12 -6.23 -10.68
C PRO A 73 -10.23 -7.30 -10.01
N GLU A 74 -9.01 -6.92 -9.64
CA GLU A 74 -8.04 -7.79 -8.97
C GLU A 74 -7.86 -7.37 -7.51
N VAL A 75 -7.89 -8.35 -6.59
CA VAL A 75 -7.63 -8.12 -5.18
C VAL A 75 -6.78 -9.25 -4.60
N PRO A 76 -5.75 -8.95 -3.79
CA PRO A 76 -5.12 -7.63 -3.64
C PRO A 76 -4.54 -7.10 -4.95
N HIS A 77 -4.31 -5.79 -5.03
CA HIS A 77 -3.68 -5.14 -6.19
C HIS A 77 -2.66 -4.09 -5.76
N GLU A 78 -1.75 -3.76 -6.67
CA GLU A 78 -0.69 -2.79 -6.45
C GLU A 78 -1.08 -1.40 -6.93
N HIS A 79 -0.61 -0.40 -6.21
CA HIS A 79 -0.66 1.00 -6.59
C HIS A 79 0.73 1.60 -6.54
N THR A 80 1.00 2.53 -7.45
CA THR A 80 2.26 3.29 -7.49
C THR A 80 2.00 4.76 -7.20
N TRP A 81 3.06 5.47 -6.80
CA TRP A 81 2.97 6.89 -6.49
C TRP A 81 3.87 7.72 -7.42
N GLU A 82 3.32 8.81 -7.93
CA GLU A 82 4.01 9.83 -8.71
C GLU A 82 4.03 11.16 -7.96
N TYR A 83 5.12 11.91 -8.09
CA TYR A 83 5.32 13.19 -7.41
C TYR A 83 5.59 14.30 -8.43
N ASN A 84 4.56 14.73 -9.14
CA ASN A 84 4.67 15.74 -10.18
C ASN A 84 4.66 17.15 -9.55
N ASN A 85 5.78 17.89 -9.63
CA ASN A 85 5.96 19.19 -8.99
C ASN A 85 5.59 19.19 -7.49
N GLY A 86 5.99 18.12 -6.78
CA GLY A 86 5.69 17.95 -5.35
C GLY A 86 4.24 17.58 -5.03
N LYS A 87 3.37 17.41 -6.04
CA LYS A 87 2.00 16.94 -5.86
C LYS A 87 1.96 15.41 -5.96
N PRO A 88 1.68 14.70 -4.85
CA PRO A 88 1.59 13.24 -4.86
C PRO A 88 0.29 12.80 -5.55
N LYS A 89 0.41 11.84 -6.47
CA LYS A 89 -0.71 11.14 -7.09
C LYS A 89 -0.48 9.65 -6.95
N ARG A 90 -1.51 8.93 -6.49
CA ARG A 90 -1.54 7.48 -6.47
C ARG A 90 -2.23 6.99 -7.73
N ASN A 91 -1.60 6.07 -8.45
CA ASN A 91 -2.13 5.42 -9.65
C ASN A 91 -2.48 3.97 -9.33
#